data_AF-A0A845LZP3-F1
#
_entry.id   AF-A0A845LZP3-F1
#
_cell.length_a   1.000
_cell.length_b   1.000
_cell.length_c   1.000
_cell.angle_alpha   90.00
_cell.angle_beta   90.00
_cell.angle_gamma   90.00
#
_symmetry.space_group_name_H-M   'P 1'
#
loop_
_entity.id
_entity.type
_entity.pdbx_description
1 polymer ?
#
loop_
_entity_poly.entity_id
_entity_poly.type
_entity_poly.pdbx_seq_one_letter_code
_entity_poly.pdbx_strand_id
1 'polypeptide(L)'
;MWFYVLLALFFTMVTGYLIETVKAKRVAHEIKSINYEIYGILASLMRDVSHVDLFFIHQLRDSLKVQLTQVYGIDEFQVYKLTENKLRLAYRKGHAVQRIDLFLEDNRWSFKDVEFEYTENPFEEVRLQ
;
A
#
# COMPACT_ATOMS: atom_id res chain seq x y z
N MET A 1 25.26 0.37 42.75
CA MET A 1 25.45 -0.65 41.69
C MET A 1 24.17 -0.92 40.92
N TRP A 2 23.07 -1.31 41.57
CA TRP A 2 21.76 -1.55 40.94
C TRP A 2 21.17 -0.37 40.16
N PHE A 3 21.37 0.86 40.63
CA PHE A 3 20.93 2.07 39.92
C PHE A 3 21.50 2.17 38.49
N TYR A 4 22.79 1.87 38.30
CA TYR A 4 23.42 1.90 36.99
C TYR A 4 22.92 0.79 36.06
N VAL A 5 22.55 -0.37 36.62
CA VAL A 5 21.93 -1.46 35.86
C VAL A 5 20.54 -1.08 35.37
N LEU A 6 19.72 -0.49 36.24
CA LEU A 6 18.39 0.02 35.87
C LEU A 6 18.48 1.14 34.84
N LEU A 7 19.45 2.05 35.00
CA LEU A 7 19.70 3.13 34.06
C LEU A 7 20.11 2.59 32.68
N ALA A 8 21.02 1.60 32.64
CA ALA A 8 21.43 0.96 31.39
C ALA A 8 20.25 0.27 30.69
N LEU A 9 19.41 -0.46 31.43
CA LEU A 9 18.20 -1.10 30.88
C LEU A 9 17.23 -0.07 30.30
N PHE A 10 16.99 1.02 31.03
CA PHE A 10 16.15 2.11 30.54
C PHE A 10 16.67 2.72 29.25
N PHE A 11 17.98 3.02 29.17
CA PHE A 11 18.59 3.53 27.95
C PHE A 11 18.48 2.53 26.79
N THR A 12 18.72 1.23 27.02
CA THR A 12 18.55 0.22 25.96
C THR A 12 17.12 0.13 25.45
N MET A 13 16.11 0.23 26.33
CA MET A 13 14.70 0.26 25.92
C MET A 13 14.37 1.51 25.10
N VAL A 14 14.81 2.69 25.55
CA VAL A 14 14.58 3.96 24.83
C VAL A 14 15.27 3.95 23.47
N THR A 15 16.52 3.49 23.39
CA THR A 15 17.26 3.39 22.13
C THR A 15 16.60 2.39 21.18
N GLY A 16 16.17 1.23 21.67
CA GLY A 16 15.41 0.26 20.87
C GLY A 16 14.13 0.86 20.29
N TYR A 17 13.34 1.52 21.14
CA TYR A 17 12.11 2.20 20.74
C TYR A 17 12.36 3.30 19.69
N LEU A 18 13.41 4.11 19.85
CA LEU A 18 13.77 5.15 18.88
C LEU A 18 14.16 4.54 17.53
N ILE A 19 14.93 3.46 17.53
CA ILE A 19 15.33 2.76 16.29
C ILE A 19 14.10 2.22 15.55
N GLU A 20 13.17 1.57 16.26
CA GLU A 20 11.95 1.07 15.64
C GLU A 20 11.05 2.20 15.11
N THR A 21 10.92 3.28 15.87
CA THR A 21 10.14 4.46 15.46
C THR A 21 10.71 5.09 14.18
N VAL A 22 12.03 5.21 14.08
CA VAL A 22 12.69 5.75 12.87
C VAL A 22 12.50 4.81 11.68
N LYS A 23 12.61 3.49 11.86
CA LYS A 23 12.35 2.51 10.80
C LYS A 23 10.91 2.60 10.29
N ALA A 24 9.94 2.62 11.20
CA ALA A 24 8.53 2.75 10.85
C ALA A 24 8.25 4.04 10.08
N LYS A 25 8.82 5.17 10.54
CA LYS A 25 8.67 6.46 9.86
C LYS A 25 9.27 6.48 8.45
N ARG A 26 10.42 5.84 8.23
CA ARG A 26 11.02 5.73 6.90
C ARG A 26 10.13 4.91 5.96
N VAL A 27 9.63 3.76 6.40
CA VAL A 27 8.74 2.90 5.60
C VAL A 27 7.44 3.62 5.26
N ALA A 28 6.84 4.33 6.22
CA ALA A 28 5.64 5.13 5.98
C ALA A 28 5.89 6.27 4.96
N HIS A 29 7.07 6.90 5.00
CA HIS A 29 7.43 7.94 4.04
C HIS A 29 7.62 7.38 2.62
N GLU A 30 8.29 6.24 2.48
CA GLU A 30 8.45 5.56 1.19
C GLU A 30 7.10 5.15 0.61
N ILE A 31 6.20 4.59 1.43
CA ILE A 31 4.86 4.19 0.99
C ILE A 31 4.02 5.40 0.57
N LYS A 32 4.14 6.52 1.27
CA LYS A 32 3.48 7.76 0.87
C LYS A 32 3.98 8.27 -0.50
N SER A 33 5.28 8.18 -0.76
CA SER A 33 5.86 8.52 -2.07
C SER A 33 5.32 7.59 -3.17
N ILE A 34 5.33 6.29 -2.91
CA ILE A 34 4.79 5.28 -3.83
C ILE A 34 3.31 5.54 -4.12
N ASN A 35 2.49 5.80 -3.09
CA ASN A 35 1.07 6.13 -3.26
C ASN A 35 0.87 7.33 -4.19
N TYR A 36 1.67 8.39 -4.01
CA TYR A 36 1.55 9.57 -4.84
C TYR A 36 1.81 9.26 -6.32
N GLU A 37 2.83 8.45 -6.62
CA GLU A 37 3.13 8.06 -7.99
C GLU A 37 2.06 7.13 -8.57
N ILE A 38 1.61 6.15 -7.77
CA ILE A 38 0.49 5.26 -8.11
C ILE A 38 -0.76 6.07 -8.43
N TYR A 39 -1.08 7.11 -7.66
CA TYR A 39 -2.20 7.99 -7.95
C TYR A 39 -2.06 8.70 -9.29
N GLY A 40 -0.86 9.16 -9.65
CA GLY A 40 -0.60 9.75 -10.97
C GLY A 40 -0.82 8.76 -12.10
N ILE A 41 -0.34 7.52 -11.93
CA ILE A 41 -0.49 6.43 -12.91
C ILE A 41 -1.97 6.06 -13.06
N LEU A 42 -2.67 5.84 -11.94
CA LEU A 42 -4.08 5.51 -11.93
C LEU A 42 -4.90 6.66 -12.51
N ALA A 43 -4.64 7.91 -12.16
CA ALA A 43 -5.34 9.06 -12.74
C ALA A 43 -5.17 9.14 -14.26
N SER A 44 -3.99 8.80 -14.78
CA SER A 44 -3.72 8.73 -16.22
C SER A 44 -4.50 7.60 -16.89
N LEU A 45 -4.41 6.38 -16.34
CA LEU A 45 -5.02 5.18 -16.91
C LEU A 45 -6.55 5.20 -16.82
N MET A 46 -7.11 5.82 -15.78
CA MET A 46 -8.55 5.83 -15.52
C MET A 46 -9.25 7.06 -16.15
N ARG A 47 -8.51 8.01 -16.74
CA ARG A 47 -9.04 9.31 -17.21
C ARG A 47 -10.22 9.19 -18.17
N ASP A 48 -10.14 8.25 -19.11
CA ASP A 48 -11.13 8.06 -20.17
C ASP A 48 -11.94 6.77 -20.00
N VAL A 49 -11.90 6.17 -18.80
CA VAL A 49 -12.51 4.88 -18.51
C VAL A 49 -13.87 5.10 -17.84
N SER A 50 -14.94 4.87 -18.59
CA SER A 50 -16.32 4.98 -18.11
C SER A 50 -16.91 3.65 -17.60
N HIS A 51 -16.23 2.52 -17.87
CA HIS A 51 -16.68 1.20 -17.47
C HIS A 51 -15.50 0.30 -17.11
N VAL A 52 -15.67 -0.50 -16.05
CA VAL A 52 -14.65 -1.45 -15.58
C VAL A 52 -15.06 -2.86 -15.99
N ASP A 53 -14.50 -3.34 -17.09
CA ASP A 53 -14.62 -4.75 -17.49
C ASP A 53 -13.39 -5.57 -17.04
N LEU A 54 -13.49 -6.89 -17.23
CA LEU A 54 -12.42 -7.82 -16.82
C LEU A 54 -11.14 -7.61 -17.63
N PHE A 55 -11.27 -7.16 -18.88
CA PHE A 55 -10.16 -6.87 -19.77
C PHE A 55 -9.38 -5.63 -19.31
N PHE A 56 -10.10 -4.58 -18.92
CA PHE A 56 -9.54 -3.38 -18.32
C PHE A 56 -8.77 -3.70 -17.04
N ILE A 57 -9.30 -4.56 -16.17
CA ILE A 57 -8.60 -4.99 -14.95
C ILE A 57 -7.29 -5.71 -15.29
N HIS A 58 -7.28 -6.56 -16.32
CA HIS A 58 -6.06 -7.21 -16.78
C HIS A 58 -5.04 -6.22 -17.35
N GLN A 59 -5.47 -5.28 -18.19
CA GLN A 59 -4.59 -4.24 -18.71
C GLN A 59 -4.02 -3.36 -17.59
N LEU A 60 -4.86 -2.93 -16.65
CA LEU A 60 -4.46 -2.16 -15.48
C LEU A 60 -3.42 -2.92 -14.65
N ARG A 61 -3.66 -4.21 -14.40
CA ARG A 61 -2.71 -5.08 -13.68
C ARG A 61 -1.38 -5.17 -14.41
N ASP A 62 -1.39 -5.35 -15.73
CA ASP A 62 -0.16 -5.51 -16.51
C ASP A 62 0.63 -4.19 -16.58
N SER A 63 -0.04 -3.04 -16.73
CA SER A 63 0.57 -1.72 -16.65
C SER A 63 1.17 -1.44 -15.27
N LEU A 64 0.43 -1.77 -14.20
CA LEU A 64 0.91 -1.59 -12.84
C LEU A 64 2.04 -2.56 -12.49
N LYS A 65 2.04 -3.80 -13.01
CA LYS A 65 3.07 -4.82 -12.70
C LYS A 65 4.47 -4.31 -12.99
N VAL A 66 4.66 -3.68 -14.15
CA VAL A 66 5.96 -3.14 -14.55
C VAL A 66 6.41 -2.06 -13.57
N GLN A 67 5.54 -1.09 -13.29
CA GLN A 67 5.91 0.03 -12.41
C GLN A 67 6.04 -0.40 -10.95
N LEU A 68 5.06 -1.09 -10.38
CA LEU A 68 5.05 -1.50 -8.99
C LEU A 68 6.22 -2.44 -8.67
N THR A 69 6.41 -3.50 -9.45
CA THR A 69 7.43 -4.51 -9.16
C THR A 69 8.83 -4.07 -9.60
N GLN A 70 9.00 -3.51 -10.80
CA GLN A 70 10.34 -3.21 -11.33
C GLN A 70 10.87 -1.84 -10.89
N VAL A 71 10.01 -0.83 -10.72
CA VAL A 71 10.44 0.53 -10.36
C VAL A 71 10.39 0.74 -8.84
N TYR A 72 9.31 0.32 -8.18
CA TYR A 72 9.10 0.60 -6.76
C TYR A 72 9.48 -0.55 -5.82
N GLY A 73 9.84 -1.72 -6.38
CA GLY A 73 10.24 -2.89 -5.60
C GLY A 73 9.11 -3.41 -4.70
N ILE A 74 7.87 -3.37 -5.20
CA ILE A 74 6.71 -3.97 -4.52
C ILE A 74 6.78 -5.49 -4.68
N ASP A 75 6.68 -6.19 -3.56
CA ASP A 75 6.83 -7.65 -3.49
C ASP A 75 5.62 -8.36 -4.10
N GLU A 76 4.42 -7.88 -3.78
CA GLU A 76 3.15 -8.45 -4.25
C GLU A 76 2.09 -7.37 -4.40
N PHE A 77 1.26 -7.47 -5.44
CA PHE A 77 0.09 -6.59 -5.60
C PHE A 77 -1.08 -7.34 -6.24
N GLN A 78 -2.29 -6.90 -5.92
CA GLN A 78 -3.53 -7.44 -6.44
C GLN A 78 -4.53 -6.32 -6.74
N VAL A 79 -5.28 -6.47 -7.82
CA VAL A 79 -6.34 -5.56 -8.24
C VAL A 79 -7.66 -6.32 -8.20
N TYR A 80 -8.62 -5.82 -7.42
CA TYR A 80 -9.92 -6.44 -7.22
C TYR A 80 -11.02 -5.53 -7.77
N LYS A 81 -12.04 -6.13 -8.40
CA LYS A 81 -13.32 -5.46 -8.66
C LYS A 81 -14.23 -5.66 -7.46
N LEU A 82 -14.62 -4.57 -6.81
CA LEU A 82 -15.58 -4.61 -5.70
C LEU A 82 -17.00 -4.42 -6.23
N THR A 83 -17.20 -3.49 -7.16
CA THR A 83 -18.48 -3.24 -7.86
C THR A 83 -18.19 -2.72 -9.28
N GLU A 84 -19.22 -2.47 -10.10
CA GLU A 84 -19.08 -1.82 -11.42
C GLU A 84 -18.33 -0.49 -11.36
N ASN A 85 -18.50 0.27 -10.27
CA ASN A 85 -17.93 1.60 -10.09
C ASN A 85 -16.84 1.64 -9.02
N LYS A 86 -16.35 0.48 -8.54
CA LYS A 86 -15.36 0.42 -7.46
C LYS A 86 -14.30 -0.65 -7.71
N LEU A 87 -13.04 -0.23 -7.70
CA LEU A 87 -11.87 -1.09 -7.77
C LEU A 87 -11.05 -0.94 -6.48
N ARG A 88 -10.28 -1.97 -6.14
CA ARG A 88 -9.33 -1.95 -5.03
C ARG A 88 -7.97 -2.41 -5.52
N LEU A 89 -6.95 -1.59 -5.32
CA LEU A 89 -5.56 -1.96 -5.47
C LEU A 89 -4.97 -2.23 -4.08
N ALA A 90 -4.49 -3.45 -3.85
CA ALA A 90 -3.74 -3.79 -2.66
C ALA A 90 -2.30 -4.12 -3.06
N TYR A 91 -1.32 -3.61 -2.34
CA TYR A 91 0.08 -3.94 -2.59
C TYR A 91 0.88 -4.04 -1.30
N ARG A 92 1.96 -4.84 -1.33
CA ARG A 92 2.84 -5.14 -0.21
C ARG A 92 4.27 -4.72 -0.52
N LYS A 93 4.89 -4.03 0.43
CA LYS A 93 6.33 -3.72 0.41
C LYS A 93 6.93 -4.05 1.79
N GLY A 94 7.75 -5.10 1.84
CA GLY A 94 8.27 -5.69 3.07
C GLY A 94 7.14 -6.19 3.98
N HIS A 95 7.04 -5.59 5.17
CA HIS A 95 6.00 -5.91 6.15
C HIS A 95 4.78 -4.99 6.08
N ALA A 96 4.80 -3.99 5.20
CA ALA A 96 3.75 -2.99 5.11
C ALA A 96 2.84 -3.26 3.91
N VAL A 97 1.55 -3.08 4.13
CA VAL A 97 0.48 -3.33 3.18
C VAL A 97 -0.32 -2.07 3.03
N GLN A 98 -0.58 -1.70 1.78
CA GLN A 98 -1.40 -0.56 1.44
C GLN A 98 -2.59 -1.01 0.62
N ARG A 99 -3.77 -0.47 0.97
CA ARG A 99 -5.01 -0.65 0.20
C ARG A 99 -5.51 0.70 -0.29
N ILE A 100 -5.70 0.81 -1.60
CA ILE A 100 -6.24 1.98 -2.30
C ILE A 100 -7.56 1.58 -2.94
N ASP A 101 -8.64 2.23 -2.55
CA ASP A 101 -9.93 2.10 -3.24
C ASP A 101 -10.04 3.18 -4.31
N LEU A 102 -10.43 2.76 -5.52
CA LEU A 102 -10.81 3.63 -6.62
C LEU A 102 -12.33 3.60 -6.77
N PHE A 103 -12.94 4.76 -6.92
CA PHE A 103 -14.39 4.91 -7.06
C PHE A 103 -14.70 5.77 -8.28
N LEU A 104 -15.70 5.38 -9.07
CA LEU A 104 -16.23 6.19 -10.15
C LEU A 104 -17.47 6.94 -9.66
N GLU A 105 -17.35 8.26 -9.50
CA GLU A 105 -18.43 9.17 -9.15
C GLU A 105 -18.55 10.24 -10.25
N ASP A 106 -19.76 10.48 -10.77
CA ASP A 106 -20.02 11.51 -11.79
C ASP A 106 -19.06 11.46 -13.01
N ASN A 107 -18.77 10.26 -13.53
CA ASN A 107 -17.80 10.01 -14.60
C ASN A 107 -16.35 10.47 -14.28
N ARG A 108 -16.01 10.61 -13.00
CA ARG A 108 -14.65 10.90 -12.54
C ARG A 108 -14.20 9.85 -11.53
N TRP A 109 -12.96 9.40 -11.71
CA TRP A 109 -12.33 8.49 -10.77
C TRP A 109 -11.76 9.26 -9.58
N SER A 110 -12.20 8.87 -8.39
CA SER A 110 -11.71 9.34 -7.09
C SER A 110 -10.93 8.24 -6.40
N PHE A 111 -9.90 8.61 -5.65
CA PHE A 111 -9.00 7.68 -4.97
C PHE A 111 -9.07 7.89 -3.46
N LYS A 112 -9.16 6.81 -2.69
CA LYS A 112 -9.13 6.86 -1.23
C LYS A 112 -8.16 5.82 -0.68
N ASP A 113 -7.22 6.29 0.13
CA ASP A 113 -6.43 5.41 0.99
C ASP A 113 -7.36 4.80 2.05
N VAL A 114 -7.40 3.48 2.11
CA VAL A 114 -8.30 2.77 3.03
C VAL A 114 -7.55 2.29 4.26
N GLU A 115 -6.35 1.74 4.09
CA GLU A 115 -5.67 1.08 5.20
C GLU A 115 -4.18 0.91 4.93
N PHE A 116 -3.40 1.24 5.96
CA PHE A 116 -2.00 0.92 6.09
C PHE A 116 -1.86 -0.07 7.23
N GLU A 117 -1.44 -1.29 6.93
CA GLU A 117 -1.38 -2.37 7.91
C GLU A 117 0.01 -3.01 7.89
N TYR A 118 0.59 -3.22 9.08
CA TYR A 118 1.78 -4.05 9.25
C TYR A 118 1.32 -5.48 9.51
N THR A 119 1.42 -6.36 8.53
CA THR A 119 1.02 -7.77 8.71
C THR A 119 1.98 -8.72 7.99
N GLU A 120 2.12 -9.94 8.52
CA GLU A 120 2.99 -10.97 7.95
C GLU A 120 2.38 -11.64 6.72
N ASN A 121 1.04 -11.72 6.63
CA ASN A 121 0.33 -12.34 5.50
C ASN A 121 -1.04 -11.68 5.17
N PRO A 122 -1.09 -10.68 4.28
CA PRO A 122 -2.27 -9.83 4.06
C PRO A 122 -3.23 -10.30 2.96
N PHE A 123 -2.80 -11.26 2.14
CA PHE A 123 -3.56 -11.73 0.97
C PHE A 123 -4.36 -13.01 1.27
N GLU A 124 -4.26 -13.53 2.50
CA GLU A 124 -4.93 -14.76 2.91
C GLU A 124 -6.43 -14.55 3.16
N GLU A 125 -6.83 -13.37 3.67
CA GLU A 125 -8.25 -13.04 3.89
C GLU A 125 -9.05 -12.84 2.59
N VAL A 126 -8.41 -12.52 1.47
CA VAL A 126 -9.10 -12.24 0.20
C VAL A 126 -9.28 -13.48 -0.68
N ARG A 127 -8.67 -14.62 -0.31
CA ARG A 127 -8.87 -15.90 -1.05
C ARG A 127 -10.14 -16.66 -0.64
N LEU A 128 -10.85 -16.22 0.40
CA LEU A 128 -12.00 -16.93 0.99
C LEU A 128 -13.36 -16.23 0.74
N GLN A 129 -13.41 -15.16 -0.06
CA GLN A 129 -14.66 -14.55 -0.55
C GLN A 129 -14.82 -14.79 -2.05
#